data_AF-A0AAJ1F293-F1
#
_entry.id   AF-A0AAJ1F293-F1
#
_cell.length_a   1.000
_cell.length_b   1.000
_cell.length_c   1.000
_cell.angle_alpha   90.00
_cell.angle_beta   90.00
_cell.angle_gamma   90.00
#
_symmetry.space_group_name_H-M   'P 1'
#
loop_
_entity.id
_entity.type
_entity.pdbx_description
1 polymer ?
#
loop_
_entity_poly.entity_id
_entity_poly.type
_entity_poly.pdbx_seq_one_letter_code
_entity_poly.pdbx_strand_id
1 'polypeptide(L)'
;MEDVLDVYELPYNPQRPVVCMDEKPYQLLGEARSPLPMRPGNDQKVDSEYVRNGTCSIFAFVEPLGGAHHVSVREHRTAIDWAEEIKYLADVMYPDVEKIILVMDNLNTHKPASLYKRYP
;
A
#
# COMPACT_ATOMS: atom_id res chain seq x y z
N MET A 1 14.07 -8.75 -13.58
CA MET A 1 14.74 -7.71 -12.76
C MET A 1 15.31 -6.64 -13.67
N GLU A 2 15.99 -7.01 -14.75
CA GLU A 2 16.48 -6.08 -15.78
C GLU A 2 15.36 -5.25 -16.42
N ASP A 3 14.25 -5.88 -16.83
CA ASP A 3 13.08 -5.15 -17.40
C ASP A 3 12.50 -4.07 -16.46
N VAL A 4 12.66 -4.23 -15.14
CA VAL A 4 12.17 -3.24 -14.16
C VAL A 4 13.10 -2.02 -14.12
N LEU A 5 14.40 -2.21 -14.34
CA LEU A 5 15.36 -1.11 -14.43
C LEU A 5 15.04 -0.24 -15.65
N ASP A 6 14.78 -0.86 -16.80
CA ASP A 6 14.37 -0.14 -18.02
C ASP A 6 13.10 0.68 -17.78
N VAL A 7 12.14 0.16 -17.00
CA VAL A 7 10.92 0.89 -16.61
C VAL A 7 11.24 2.11 -15.74
N TYR A 8 12.19 2.00 -14.80
CA TYR A 8 12.61 3.13 -13.97
C TYR A 8 13.40 4.20 -14.72
N GLU A 9 14.03 3.84 -15.84
CA GLU A 9 14.75 4.77 -16.71
C GLU A 9 13.83 5.53 -17.68
N LEU A 10 12.55 5.15 -17.79
CA LEU A 10 11.60 5.83 -18.66
C LEU A 10 11.47 7.31 -18.28
N PRO A 11 11.44 8.22 -19.28
CA PRO A 11 11.15 9.62 -19.00
C PRO A 11 9.72 9.76 -18.48
N TYR A 12 9.51 10.77 -17.64
CA TYR A 12 8.18 11.07 -17.13
C TYR A 12 7.18 11.29 -18.26
N ASN A 13 6.04 10.60 -18.20
CA ASN A 13 4.93 10.76 -19.12
C ASN A 13 3.59 10.71 -18.35
N PRO A 14 2.86 11.83 -18.25
CA PRO A 14 1.60 11.88 -17.49
C PRO A 14 0.49 10.99 -18.07
N GLN A 15 0.54 10.66 -19.38
CA GLN A 15 -0.43 9.74 -19.99
C GLN A 15 -0.07 8.26 -19.78
N ARG A 16 1.15 7.99 -19.31
CA ARG A 16 1.66 6.63 -19.04
C ARG A 16 2.40 6.57 -17.70
N PRO A 17 1.71 6.83 -16.59
CA PRO A 17 2.33 6.89 -15.27
C PRO A 17 2.96 5.55 -14.89
N VAL A 18 4.17 5.60 -14.32
CA VAL A 18 4.83 4.44 -13.71
C VAL A 18 4.49 4.44 -12.22
N VAL A 19 3.66 3.49 -11.82
CA VAL A 19 3.17 3.37 -10.44
C VAL A 19 3.75 2.12 -9.81
N CYS A 20 4.42 2.28 -8.67
CA CYS A 20 4.87 1.19 -7.83
C CYS A 20 3.79 0.87 -6.80
N MET A 21 3.48 -0.41 -6.62
CA MET A 21 2.57 -0.89 -5.58
C MET A 21 3.29 -1.89 -4.67
N ASP A 22 3.10 -1.73 -3.37
CA ASP A 22 3.51 -2.71 -2.37
C ASP A 22 2.50 -2.79 -1.22
N GLU A 23 2.59 -3.87 -0.45
CA GLU A 23 1.70 -4.20 0.64
C GLU A 23 2.52 -4.49 1.91
N LYS A 24 2.12 -3.90 3.04
CA LYS A 24 2.77 -4.17 4.33
C LYS A 24 1.76 -4.71 5.35
N PRO A 25 1.94 -5.94 5.87
CA PRO A 25 1.20 -6.37 7.05
C PRO A 25 1.63 -5.53 8.26
N TYR A 26 0.66 -5.00 9.00
CA TYR A 26 0.90 -4.16 10.16
C TYR A 26 0.22 -4.75 11.40
N GLN A 27 0.95 -4.78 12.51
CA GLN A 27 0.42 -5.26 13.79
C GLN A 27 -0.24 -4.12 14.54
N LEU A 28 -1.48 -4.33 14.97
CA LEU A 28 -2.19 -3.38 15.81
C LEU A 28 -1.81 -3.66 17.26
N LEU A 29 -1.03 -2.78 17.86
CA LEU A 29 -0.54 -2.93 19.22
C LEU A 29 -1.24 -1.92 20.13
N GLY A 30 -1.77 -2.41 21.25
CA GLY A 30 -2.29 -1.60 22.34
C GLY A 30 -1.37 -1.66 23.55
N GLU A 31 -1.53 -0.72 24.47
CA GLU A 31 -0.75 -0.68 25.71
C GLU A 31 -1.35 -1.66 26.73
N ALA A 32 -0.51 -2.50 27.33
CA ALA A 32 -0.97 -3.38 28.42
C ALA A 32 -1.25 -2.61 29.72
N ARG A 33 -0.61 -1.44 29.89
CA ARG A 33 -0.75 -0.56 31.05
C ARG A 33 -0.77 0.88 30.60
N SER A 34 -1.55 1.71 31.30
CA SER A 34 -1.60 3.14 31.02
C SER A 34 -0.22 3.80 31.22
N PRO A 35 0.23 4.64 30.28
CA PRO A 35 1.48 5.37 30.39
C PRO A 35 1.51 6.24 31.64
N LEU A 36 2.71 6.42 32.19
CA LEU A 36 2.87 7.32 33.33
C LEU A 36 2.64 8.78 32.90
N PRO A 37 2.10 9.64 33.78
CA PRO A 37 1.98 11.07 33.52
C PRO A 37 3.33 11.68 33.16
N MET A 38 3.34 12.49 32.10
CA MET A 38 4.53 13.21 31.65
C MET A 38 4.99 14.22 32.72
N ARG A 39 6.30 14.41 32.86
CA ARG A 39 6.91 15.44 33.72
C ARG A 39 7.62 16.46 32.85
N PRO A 40 7.71 17.74 33.25
CA PRO A 40 8.49 18.73 32.51
C PRO A 40 9.91 18.23 32.21
N GLY A 41 10.35 18.39 30.96
CA GLY A 41 11.68 17.96 30.49
C GLY A 41 11.86 16.45 30.31
N ASN A 42 10.81 15.64 30.37
CA ASN A 42 10.88 14.19 30.12
C ASN A 42 9.81 13.76 29.11
N ASP A 43 10.14 12.78 28.27
CA ASP A 43 9.17 12.11 27.41
C ASP A 43 8.20 11.25 28.22
N GLN A 44 7.03 10.95 27.63
CA GLN A 44 6.06 10.04 28.23
C GLN A 44 6.65 8.64 28.33
N LYS A 45 6.51 8.02 29.51
CA LYS A 45 6.99 6.65 29.74
C LYS A 45 5.87 5.67 29.45
N VAL A 46 6.03 4.93 28.36
CA VAL A 46 5.15 3.84 27.93
C VAL A 46 5.82 2.52 28.32
N ASP A 47 5.03 1.56 28.81
CA ASP A 47 5.54 0.22 29.12
C ASP A 47 5.88 -0.53 27.82
N SER A 48 6.90 -1.37 27.86
CA SER A 48 7.27 -2.24 26.75
C SER A 48 6.28 -3.38 26.50
N GLU A 49 5.49 -3.76 27.52
CA GLU A 49 4.47 -4.79 27.40
C GLU A 49 3.26 -4.26 26.59
N TYR A 50 2.84 -5.03 25.58
CA TYR A 50 1.77 -4.64 24.67
C TYR A 50 0.71 -5.74 24.53
N VAL A 51 -0.50 -5.33 24.19
CA VAL A 51 -1.61 -6.22 23.81
C VAL A 51 -1.69 -6.26 22.30
N ARG A 52 -1.71 -7.47 21.72
CA ARG A 52 -1.87 -7.65 20.28
C ARG A 52 -3.34 -7.60 19.91
N ASN A 53 -3.76 -6.53 19.23
CA ASN A 53 -5.14 -6.27 18.81
C ASN A 53 -5.40 -6.72 17.36
N GLY A 54 -4.70 -7.77 16.91
CA GLY A 54 -4.78 -8.28 15.54
C GLY A 54 -3.79 -7.63 14.58
N THR A 55 -4.12 -7.70 13.29
CA THR A 55 -3.28 -7.21 12.19
C THR A 55 -4.15 -6.64 11.09
N CYS A 56 -3.62 -5.66 10.36
CA CYS A 56 -4.19 -5.17 9.10
C CYS A 56 -3.15 -5.26 7.99
N SER A 57 -3.54 -4.93 6.77
CA SER A 57 -2.65 -4.79 5.61
C SER A 57 -2.73 -3.36 5.09
N ILE A 58 -1.58 -2.72 4.92
CA ILE A 58 -1.46 -1.38 4.36
C ILE A 58 -1.06 -1.54 2.90
N PHE A 59 -1.87 -1.04 1.98
CA PHE A 59 -1.53 -0.96 0.55
C PHE A 59 -0.99 0.43 0.27
N ALA A 60 0.09 0.51 -0.51
CA ALA A 60 0.71 1.76 -0.91
C ALA A 60 0.94 1.79 -2.42
N PHE A 61 0.52 2.88 -3.06
CA PHE A 61 0.80 3.21 -4.45
C PHE A 61 1.63 4.47 -4.50
N VAL A 62 2.71 4.48 -5.28
CA VAL A 62 3.58 5.64 -5.45
C VAL A 62 3.91 5.79 -6.93
N GLU A 63 3.71 6.98 -7.49
CA GLU A 63 4.24 7.38 -8.79
C GLU A 63 5.50 8.22 -8.57
N PRO A 64 6.71 7.65 -8.68
CA PRO A 64 7.93 8.32 -8.22
C PRO A 64 8.23 9.61 -8.97
N LEU A 65 7.96 9.66 -10.27
CA LEU A 65 8.25 10.82 -11.13
C LEU A 65 7.10 11.84 -11.17
N GLY A 66 5.86 11.44 -10.88
CA GLY A 66 4.69 12.32 -10.85
C GLY A 66 4.37 12.88 -9.47
N GLY A 67 4.97 12.34 -8.40
CA GLY A 67 4.79 12.81 -7.02
C GLY A 67 3.44 12.43 -6.39
N ALA A 68 2.61 11.67 -7.09
CA ALA A 68 1.36 11.13 -6.56
C ALA A 68 1.62 9.90 -5.68
N HIS A 69 0.85 9.79 -4.60
CA HIS A 69 0.85 8.59 -3.77
C HIS A 69 -0.54 8.37 -3.16
N HIS A 70 -0.85 7.11 -2.87
CA HIS A 70 -2.07 6.71 -2.18
C HIS A 70 -1.74 5.60 -1.19
N VAL A 71 -2.38 5.66 -0.02
CA VAL A 71 -2.26 4.62 1.00
C VAL A 71 -3.66 4.28 1.49
N SER A 72 -3.95 3.00 1.55
CA SER A 72 -5.20 2.46 2.09
C SER A 72 -4.89 1.36 3.11
N VAL A 73 -5.82 1.17 4.06
CA VAL A 73 -5.72 0.12 5.07
C VAL A 73 -6.89 -0.84 4.90
N ARG A 74 -6.58 -2.13 4.82
CA ARG A 74 -7.52 -3.22 4.72
C ARG A 74 -7.36 -4.18 5.88
N GLU A 75 -8.42 -4.85 6.28
CA GLU A 75 -8.36 -5.89 7.30
C GLU A 75 -7.52 -7.09 6.81
N HIS A 76 -7.59 -7.39 5.50
CA HIS A 76 -6.92 -8.52 4.87
C HIS A 76 -6.18 -8.10 3.59
N ARG A 77 -5.32 -9.00 3.09
CA ARG A 77 -4.65 -8.89 1.77
C ARG A 77 -5.07 -10.04 0.84
N THR A 78 -6.37 -10.16 0.59
CA THR A 78 -6.90 -11.20 -0.29
C THR A 78 -6.83 -10.78 -1.76
N ALA A 79 -7.06 -11.73 -2.66
CA ALA A 79 -7.22 -11.44 -4.08
C ALA A 79 -8.36 -10.45 -4.38
N ILE A 80 -9.40 -10.42 -3.54
CA ILE A 80 -10.51 -9.47 -3.67
C ILE A 80 -10.05 -8.08 -3.24
N ASP A 81 -9.37 -7.96 -2.09
CA ASP A 81 -8.84 -6.68 -1.61
C ASP A 81 -7.89 -6.07 -2.65
N TRP A 82 -6.96 -6.87 -3.16
CA TRP A 82 -6.04 -6.44 -4.23
C TRP A 82 -6.78 -5.94 -5.48
N ALA A 83 -7.80 -6.68 -5.94
CA ALA A 83 -8.58 -6.28 -7.12
C ALA A 83 -9.32 -4.94 -6.91
N GLU A 84 -9.81 -4.68 -5.70
CA GLU A 84 -10.43 -3.39 -5.36
C GLU A 84 -9.43 -2.24 -5.35
N GLU A 85 -8.21 -2.47 -4.84
CA GLU A 85 -7.14 -1.47 -4.88
C GLU A 85 -6.69 -1.16 -6.31
N ILE A 86 -6.58 -2.18 -7.18
CA ILE A 86 -6.29 -1.97 -8.60
C ILE A 86 -7.41 -1.21 -9.31
N LYS A 87 -8.68 -1.50 -8.98
CA LYS A 87 -9.81 -0.72 -9.51
C LYS A 87 -9.74 0.73 -9.06
N TYR A 88 -9.42 1.01 -7.80
CA TYR A 88 -9.25 2.37 -7.31
C TYR A 88 -8.12 3.10 -8.04
N LEU A 89 -6.98 2.43 -8.23
CA LEU A 89 -5.86 2.97 -9.01
C LEU A 89 -6.29 3.37 -10.42
N ALA A 90 -7.03 2.50 -11.12
CA ALA A 90 -7.46 2.74 -12.49
C ALA A 90 -8.59 3.78 -12.60
N ASP A 91 -9.64 3.65 -11.79
CA ASP A 91 -10.87 4.42 -11.97
C ASP A 91 -10.88 5.75 -11.20
N VAL A 92 -10.05 5.89 -10.17
CA VAL A 92 -10.05 7.06 -9.28
C VAL A 92 -8.74 7.84 -9.36
N MET A 93 -7.59 7.16 -9.26
CA MET A 93 -6.31 7.87 -9.32
C MET A 93 -5.94 8.31 -10.75
N TYR A 94 -6.16 7.44 -11.74
CA TYR A 94 -5.76 7.69 -13.12
C TYR A 94 -6.88 7.37 -14.14
N PRO A 95 -8.08 7.95 -14.02
CA PRO A 95 -9.22 7.64 -14.89
C PRO A 95 -8.99 8.00 -16.37
N ASP A 96 -8.19 9.02 -16.64
CA ASP A 96 -8.05 9.64 -17.97
C ASP A 96 -6.70 9.35 -18.65
N VAL A 97 -5.89 8.44 -18.09
CA VAL A 97 -4.59 8.07 -18.68
C VAL A 97 -4.75 6.97 -19.71
N GLU A 98 -3.83 6.91 -20.68
CA GLU A 98 -3.86 5.87 -21.72
C GLU A 98 -3.54 4.48 -21.14
N LYS A 99 -2.56 4.43 -20.23
CA LYS A 99 -2.07 3.18 -19.65
C LYS A 99 -1.32 3.42 -18.36
N ILE A 100 -1.59 2.62 -17.33
CA ILE A 100 -0.78 2.60 -16.11
C ILE A 100 0.30 1.53 -16.26
N ILE A 101 1.57 1.92 -16.05
CA ILE A 101 2.69 0.97 -15.97
C ILE A 101 2.83 0.60 -14.49
N LEU A 102 2.23 -0.52 -14.10
CA LEU A 102 2.22 -0.99 -12.72
C LEU A 102 3.44 -1.87 -12.44
N VAL A 103 4.29 -1.45 -11.51
CA VAL A 103 5.39 -2.23 -10.94
C VAL A 103 4.93 -2.76 -9.58
N MET A 104 5.00 -4.07 -9.39
CA MET A 104 4.65 -4.75 -8.15
C MET A 104 5.49 -6.02 -8.00
N ASP A 105 5.51 -6.60 -6.81
CA ASP A 105 6.13 -7.92 -6.61
C ASP A 105 5.27 -9.05 -7.22
N ASN A 106 5.74 -10.29 -7.12
CA ASN A 106 5.09 -11.46 -7.70
C ASN A 106 4.30 -12.28 -6.67
N LEU A 107 3.47 -11.61 -5.85
CA LEU A 107 2.61 -12.27 -4.89
C LEU A 107 1.49 -13.09 -5.59
N ASN A 108 0.99 -14.14 -4.94
CA ASN A 108 -0.01 -15.05 -5.52
C ASN A 108 -1.36 -14.40 -5.86
N THR A 109 -1.65 -13.23 -5.30
CA THR A 109 -2.82 -12.37 -5.55
C THR A 109 -2.61 -11.42 -6.73
N HIS A 110 -1.36 -11.17 -7.15
CA HIS A 110 -1.00 -10.18 -8.17
C HIS A 110 -1.15 -10.73 -9.58
N LYS A 111 -2.38 -11.06 -9.95
CA LYS A 111 -2.67 -11.71 -11.22
C LYS A 111 -4.03 -11.30 -11.77
N PRO A 112 -4.21 -11.31 -13.11
CA PRO A 112 -5.50 -11.00 -13.74
C PRO A 112 -6.66 -11.83 -13.20
N ALA A 113 -6.41 -13.09 -12.81
CA ALA A 113 -7.41 -13.96 -12.19
C ALA A 113 -8.07 -13.36 -10.93
N SER A 114 -7.38 -12.48 -10.20
CA SER A 114 -7.94 -11.78 -9.04
C SER A 114 -8.98 -10.74 -9.45
N LEU A 115 -8.77 -10.04 -10.57
CA LEU A 115 -9.74 -9.11 -11.15
C LEU A 115 -11.01 -9.86 -11.57
N TYR A 116 -10.87 -10.95 -12.34
CA TYR A 116 -12.01 -11.78 -12.75
C TYR A 116 -12.75 -12.40 -11.57
N LYS A 117 -12.03 -12.74 -10.49
CA LYS A 117 -12.64 -13.26 -9.26
C LYS A 117 -13.53 -12.22 -8.59
N ARG A 118 -13.16 -10.93 -8.65
CA ARG A 118 -13.90 -9.84 -7.99
C ARG A 118 -14.98 -9.20 -8.87
N TYR A 119 -14.72 -9.15 -10.17
CA TYR A 119 -15.57 -8.52 -11.19
C TYR A 119 -15.85 -9.53 -12.32
N PRO A 120 -16.80 -10.46 -12.12
CA PRO A 120 -17.22 -11.41 -13.14
C PRO A 120 -18.01 -10.78 -14.29
#